data_AF-A0A0F9SLU7-F1
#
_entry.id   AF-A0A0F9SLU7-F1
#
_cell.length_a   1.000
_cell.length_b   1.000
_cell.length_c   1.000
_cell.angle_alpha   90.00
_cell.angle_beta   90.00
_cell.angle_gamma   90.00
#
_symmetry.space_group_name_H-M   'P 1'
#
loop_
_entity.id
_entity.type
_entity.pdbx_description
1 polymer ?
#
loop_
_entity_poly.entity_id
_entity_poly.type
_entity_poly.pdbx_seq_one_letter_code
_entity_poly.pdbx_strand_id
1 'polypeptide(L)'
;MKSTTKTLKELGPNLPHGIVGTDGKLHCGFGIKPWRGREEREIAKLRSQARGNPADFPAKLLGFMFTQVGQFDFEQKSKEEKSLLISQMLSGDVLYMYIYLRYLCIGNKVRMTVTCEHCGRGFPFTGDLETLEVKCIEAPADAEWTYELSDPLTLRGEKISGLDMVPMSWSTMENSIRSGSKDGADPVSTKMDVMRGCIFGKQGGDKAKRSAYSVEDLDDMTKRDIERLTAHIEGNAIGPDMRVSDICPACARTFVHNLEWAFDDFFGSSSQPLPEKIS
;
A
#
# COMPACT_ATOMS: atom_id res chain seq x y z
N MET A 1 6.80 -4.11 -17.31
CA MET A 1 6.54 -4.84 -16.07
C MET A 1 5.88 -6.18 -16.39
N LYS A 2 6.40 -7.30 -15.87
CA LYS A 2 5.73 -8.61 -15.94
C LYS A 2 5.09 -8.89 -14.59
N SER A 3 3.80 -9.18 -14.56
CA SER A 3 3.09 -9.43 -13.31
C SER A 3 1.99 -10.45 -13.52
N THR A 4 1.71 -11.22 -12.47
CA THR A 4 0.56 -12.13 -12.40
C THR A 4 -0.43 -11.61 -11.38
N THR A 5 -1.73 -11.83 -11.61
CA THR A 5 -2.77 -11.56 -10.62
C THR A 5 -3.14 -12.85 -9.92
N LYS A 6 -3.24 -12.81 -8.59
CA LYS A 6 -3.76 -13.89 -7.74
C LYS A 6 -4.80 -13.31 -6.81
N THR A 7 -5.74 -14.10 -6.35
CA THR A 7 -6.59 -13.70 -5.23
C THR A 7 -5.83 -13.79 -3.90
N LEU A 8 -6.28 -13.07 -2.86
CA LEU A 8 -5.72 -13.18 -1.51
C LEU A 8 -5.73 -14.63 -1.00
N LYS A 9 -6.81 -15.38 -1.29
CA LYS A 9 -6.93 -16.78 -0.91
C LYS A 9 -5.89 -17.66 -1.58
N GLU A 10 -5.64 -17.44 -2.87
CA GLU A 10 -4.64 -18.19 -3.64
C GLU A 10 -3.20 -17.83 -3.24
N LEU A 11 -2.94 -16.55 -2.94
CA LEU A 11 -1.61 -16.08 -2.56
C LEU A 11 -1.22 -16.53 -1.14
N GLY A 12 -2.18 -16.55 -0.21
CA GLY A 12 -1.95 -17.05 1.15
C GLY A 12 -0.90 -16.22 1.91
N PRO A 13 -0.09 -16.83 2.79
CA PRO A 13 0.88 -16.09 3.60
C PRO A 13 2.19 -15.77 2.84
N ASN A 14 2.06 -15.25 1.61
CA ASN A 14 3.17 -14.89 0.74
C ASN A 14 3.07 -13.42 0.28
N LEU A 15 4.17 -12.68 0.37
CA LEU A 15 4.30 -11.31 -0.10
C LEU A 15 4.18 -11.24 -1.64
N PRO A 16 3.44 -10.27 -2.19
CA PRO A 16 3.29 -10.09 -3.63
C PRO A 16 4.58 -9.68 -4.36
N HIS A 17 5.46 -8.91 -3.71
CA HIS A 17 6.80 -8.58 -4.20
C HIS A 17 7.87 -9.44 -3.52
N GLY A 18 7.85 -9.52 -2.19
CA GLY A 18 8.85 -10.28 -1.43
C GLY A 18 10.09 -9.47 -1.07
N ILE A 19 11.02 -10.09 -0.37
CA ILE A 19 12.26 -9.46 0.10
C ILE A 19 13.46 -10.19 -0.49
N VAL A 20 14.37 -9.45 -1.11
CA VAL A 20 15.65 -10.03 -1.56
C VAL A 20 16.54 -10.27 -0.35
N GLY A 21 16.88 -11.53 -0.14
CA GLY A 21 17.68 -11.97 0.98
C GLY A 21 19.16 -11.63 0.85
N THR A 22 19.93 -11.86 1.91
CA THR A 22 21.40 -11.76 1.84
C THR A 22 22.01 -12.86 0.97
N ASP A 23 21.25 -13.93 0.73
CA ASP A 23 21.55 -15.01 -0.21
C ASP A 23 21.21 -14.66 -1.67
N GLY A 24 20.72 -13.44 -1.93
CA GLY A 24 20.30 -12.98 -3.24
C GLY A 24 18.99 -13.63 -3.75
N LYS A 25 18.31 -14.43 -2.93
CA LYS A 25 17.04 -15.07 -3.31
C LYS A 25 15.85 -14.21 -2.90
N LEU A 26 14.75 -14.38 -3.60
CA LEU A 26 13.48 -13.75 -3.25
C LEU A 26 12.77 -14.57 -2.17
N HIS A 27 12.49 -13.95 -1.03
CA HIS A 27 11.76 -14.54 0.09
C HIS A 27 10.39 -13.90 0.22
N CYS A 28 9.34 -14.65 -0.10
CA CYS A 28 7.96 -14.15 -0.03
C CYS A 28 7.20 -14.60 1.22
N GLY A 29 7.61 -15.67 1.91
CA GLY A 29 6.84 -16.21 3.04
C GLY A 29 6.82 -15.27 4.24
N PHE A 30 5.73 -15.29 5.02
CA PHE A 30 5.67 -14.64 6.33
C PHE A 30 4.90 -15.48 7.36
N GLY A 31 5.19 -15.23 8.64
CA GLY A 31 4.57 -15.90 9.78
C GLY A 31 3.85 -14.91 10.69
N ILE A 32 2.71 -15.32 11.24
CA ILE A 32 1.85 -14.48 12.10
C ILE A 32 1.54 -15.25 13.38
N LYS A 33 1.63 -14.58 14.54
CA LYS A 33 1.20 -15.17 15.81
C LYS A 33 -0.31 -15.04 16.01
N PRO A 34 -0.96 -15.94 16.77
CA PRO A 34 -2.38 -15.82 17.06
C PRO A 34 -2.74 -14.49 17.73
N TRP A 35 -3.75 -13.80 17.22
CA TRP A 35 -4.29 -12.59 17.84
C TRP A 35 -5.29 -12.97 18.94
N ARG A 36 -4.88 -12.86 20.21
CA ARG A 36 -5.74 -13.14 21.36
C ARG A 36 -6.02 -11.85 22.15
N GLY A 37 -6.81 -11.95 23.21
CA GLY A 37 -7.13 -10.79 24.07
C GLY A 37 -5.92 -10.16 24.78
N ARG A 38 -4.78 -10.86 24.87
CA ARG A 38 -3.52 -10.26 25.33
C ARG A 38 -2.94 -9.34 24.25
N GLU A 39 -2.88 -9.82 23.01
CA GLU A 39 -2.40 -9.08 21.85
C GLU A 39 -3.27 -7.86 21.58
N GLU A 40 -4.60 -8.01 21.67
CA GLU A 40 -5.56 -6.91 21.53
C GLU A 40 -5.25 -5.73 22.48
N ARG A 41 -4.93 -6.03 23.75
CA ARG A 41 -4.58 -5.00 24.74
C ARG A 41 -3.27 -4.29 24.42
N GLU A 42 -2.28 -5.00 23.89
CA GLU A 42 -1.02 -4.37 23.46
C GLU A 42 -1.22 -3.54 22.19
N ILE A 43 -2.03 -4.01 21.24
CA ILE A 43 -2.39 -3.28 20.03
C ILE A 43 -3.11 -1.98 20.37
N ALA A 44 -4.03 -2.00 21.34
CA ALA A 44 -4.67 -0.80 21.84
C ALA A 44 -3.66 0.24 22.40
N LYS A 45 -2.58 -0.22 23.05
CA LYS A 45 -1.48 0.67 23.50
C LYS A 45 -0.66 1.19 22.32
N LEU A 46 -0.34 0.36 21.34
CA LEU A 46 0.37 0.80 20.13
C LEU A 46 -0.44 1.86 19.38
N ARG A 47 -1.77 1.69 19.32
CA ARG A 47 -2.69 2.64 18.71
C ARG A 47 -2.73 3.96 19.47
N SER A 48 -2.79 3.94 20.80
CA SER A 48 -2.76 5.17 21.59
C SER A 48 -1.45 5.95 21.42
N GLN A 49 -0.32 5.23 21.29
CA GLN A 49 0.99 5.81 20.99
C GLN A 49 1.09 6.38 19.57
N ALA A 50 0.30 5.89 18.63
CA ALA A 50 0.31 6.33 17.23
C ALA A 50 -0.71 7.44 16.92
N ARG A 51 -1.44 7.97 17.92
CA ARG A 51 -2.45 9.03 17.70
C ARG A 51 -1.91 10.28 16.98
N GLY A 52 -0.66 10.65 17.24
CA GLY A 52 -0.01 11.79 16.58
C GLY A 52 0.52 11.48 15.17
N ASN A 53 0.54 10.21 14.76
CA ASN A 53 0.99 9.77 13.45
C ASN A 53 0.28 8.46 13.04
N PRO A 54 -0.96 8.55 12.51
CA PRO A 54 -1.74 7.36 12.13
C PRO A 54 -1.03 6.46 11.11
N ALA A 55 -0.16 7.03 10.28
CA ALA A 55 0.60 6.32 9.26
C ALA A 55 1.61 5.30 9.83
N ASP A 56 2.10 5.52 11.05
CA ASP A 56 3.09 4.66 11.73
C ASP A 56 2.43 3.47 12.45
N PHE A 57 1.11 3.49 12.61
CA PHE A 57 0.40 2.42 13.28
C PHE A 57 0.48 1.06 12.54
N PRO A 58 0.28 0.97 11.20
CA PRO A 58 0.43 -0.28 10.48
C PRO A 58 1.82 -0.92 10.69
N ALA A 59 2.91 -0.16 10.59
CA ALA A 59 4.25 -0.69 10.81
C ALA A 59 4.43 -1.24 12.24
N LYS A 60 3.93 -0.52 13.25
CA LYS A 60 3.94 -0.99 14.65
C LYS A 60 3.12 -2.25 14.86
N LEU A 61 1.93 -2.31 14.27
CA LEU A 61 1.04 -3.47 14.37
C LEU A 61 1.70 -4.70 13.74
N LEU A 62 2.22 -4.56 12.53
CA LEU A 62 2.88 -5.65 11.80
C LEU A 62 4.14 -6.12 12.53
N GLY A 63 4.97 -5.20 13.01
CA GLY A 63 6.16 -5.54 13.79
C GLY A 63 5.84 -6.25 15.11
N PHE A 64 4.65 -6.03 15.67
CA PHE A 64 4.17 -6.75 16.84
C PHE A 64 3.58 -8.13 16.50
N MET A 65 2.77 -8.23 15.44
CA MET A 65 1.98 -9.43 15.14
C MET A 65 2.71 -10.49 14.31
N PHE A 66 3.70 -10.10 13.53
CA PHE A 66 4.43 -11.02 12.66
C PHE A 66 5.64 -11.63 13.38
N THR A 67 5.82 -12.94 13.22
CA THR A 67 6.94 -13.71 13.76
C THR A 67 8.06 -13.88 12.73
N GLN A 68 7.73 -13.83 11.44
CA GLN A 68 8.68 -13.93 10.34
C GLN A 68 8.23 -13.09 9.15
N VAL A 69 9.15 -12.44 8.45
CA VAL A 69 8.90 -11.77 7.17
C VAL A 69 10.07 -12.02 6.22
N GLY A 70 9.82 -12.75 5.15
CA GLY A 70 10.87 -13.25 4.25
C GLY A 70 11.89 -14.11 5.01
N GLN A 71 13.17 -13.76 4.88
CA GLN A 71 14.27 -14.40 5.61
C GLN A 71 14.40 -13.93 7.09
N PHE A 72 13.66 -12.90 7.50
CA PHE A 72 13.85 -12.27 8.79
C PHE A 72 12.96 -12.89 9.86
N ASP A 73 13.59 -13.47 10.89
CA ASP A 73 12.92 -13.81 12.15
C ASP A 73 12.67 -12.53 12.94
N PHE A 74 11.39 -12.16 13.11
CA PHE A 74 11.00 -10.97 13.87
C PHE A 74 11.05 -11.23 15.37
N GLU A 75 11.01 -12.47 15.86
CA GLU A 75 11.08 -12.73 17.31
C GLU A 75 12.46 -12.40 17.89
N GLN A 76 13.50 -12.45 17.05
CA GLN A 76 14.88 -12.13 17.42
C GLN A 76 15.26 -10.65 17.23
N LYS A 77 14.36 -9.84 16.68
CA LYS A 77 14.63 -8.43 16.34
C LYS A 77 14.08 -7.46 17.37
N SER A 78 14.80 -6.36 17.58
CA SER A 78 14.32 -5.23 18.36
C SER A 78 13.11 -4.57 17.69
N LYS A 79 12.39 -3.71 18.44
CA LYS A 79 11.26 -2.97 17.88
C LYS A 79 11.70 -2.07 16.73
N GLU A 80 12.85 -1.42 16.90
CA GLU A 80 13.44 -0.47 15.95
C GLU A 80 13.85 -1.18 14.66
N GLU A 81 14.45 -2.37 14.77
CA GLU A 81 14.82 -3.19 13.61
C GLU A 81 13.60 -3.64 12.81
N LYS A 82 12.51 -4.05 13.48
CA LYS A 82 11.26 -4.43 12.81
C LYS A 82 10.63 -3.25 12.08
N SER A 83 10.54 -2.10 12.73
CA SER A 83 10.03 -0.87 12.12
C SER A 83 10.87 -0.46 10.92
N LEU A 84 12.20 -0.51 11.02
CA LEU A 84 13.10 -0.23 9.90
C LEU A 84 12.85 -1.17 8.73
N LEU A 85 12.80 -2.49 8.98
CA LEU A 85 12.53 -3.48 7.94
C LEU A 85 11.20 -3.21 7.24
N ILE A 86 10.11 -3.00 7.98
CA ILE A 86 8.78 -2.72 7.40
C ILE A 86 8.79 -1.42 6.58
N SER A 87 9.44 -0.37 7.08
CA SER A 87 9.54 0.91 6.37
C SER A 87 10.27 0.82 5.03
N GLN A 88 11.19 -0.14 4.90
CA GLN A 88 11.94 -0.39 3.66
C GLN A 88 11.20 -1.31 2.68
N MET A 89 10.17 -2.03 3.13
CA MET A 89 9.36 -2.88 2.25
C MET A 89 8.57 -2.04 1.26
N LEU A 90 8.15 -2.65 0.16
CA LEU A 90 7.20 -2.01 -0.76
C LEU A 90 5.85 -1.84 -0.09
N SER A 91 5.19 -0.73 -0.37
CA SER A 91 3.87 -0.42 0.18
C SER A 91 2.84 -1.51 -0.12
N GLY A 92 2.90 -2.13 -1.31
CA GLY A 92 2.07 -3.27 -1.68
C GLY A 92 2.21 -4.48 -0.76
N ASP A 93 3.44 -4.81 -0.35
CA ASP A 93 3.71 -5.92 0.58
C ASP A 93 3.17 -5.61 1.99
N VAL A 94 3.39 -4.38 2.46
CA VAL A 94 2.92 -3.94 3.78
C VAL A 94 1.40 -3.92 3.86
N LEU A 95 0.73 -3.38 2.84
CA LEU A 95 -0.73 -3.41 2.74
C LEU A 95 -1.26 -4.84 2.65
N TYR A 96 -0.61 -5.71 1.88
CA TYR A 96 -0.99 -7.12 1.80
C TYR A 96 -0.92 -7.81 3.16
N MET A 97 0.19 -7.67 3.88
CA MET A 97 0.35 -8.20 5.23
C MET A 97 -0.74 -7.70 6.19
N TYR A 98 -1.08 -6.41 6.11
CA TYR A 98 -2.10 -5.78 6.96
C TYR A 98 -3.50 -6.34 6.69
N ILE A 99 -3.85 -6.53 5.41
CA ILE A 99 -5.12 -7.14 4.99
C ILE A 99 -5.17 -8.62 5.37
N TYR A 100 -4.08 -9.36 5.14
CA TYR A 100 -4.02 -10.77 5.47
C TYR A 100 -4.12 -11.01 6.98
N LEU A 101 -3.53 -10.13 7.80
CA LEU A 101 -3.72 -10.13 9.25
C LEU A 101 -5.20 -9.97 9.63
N ARG A 102 -5.91 -9.02 9.00
CA ARG A 102 -7.36 -8.85 9.21
C ARG A 102 -8.12 -10.12 8.81
N TYR A 103 -7.81 -10.65 7.63
CA TYR A 103 -8.43 -11.85 7.08
C TYR A 103 -8.37 -13.02 8.08
N LEU A 104 -7.21 -13.25 8.68
CA LEU A 104 -7.03 -14.31 9.67
C LEU A 104 -7.73 -14.06 11.01
N CYS A 105 -7.72 -12.82 11.50
CA CYS A 105 -8.14 -12.53 12.87
C CYS A 105 -9.65 -12.31 12.99
N ILE A 106 -10.29 -11.83 11.93
CA ILE A 106 -11.71 -11.45 11.93
C ILE A 106 -12.50 -12.31 10.94
N GLY A 107 -11.91 -12.71 9.82
CA GLY A 107 -12.55 -13.46 8.74
C GLY A 107 -12.44 -12.73 7.40
N ASN A 108 -13.18 -13.18 6.39
CA ASN A 108 -13.09 -12.63 5.03
C ASN A 108 -14.07 -11.49 4.71
N LYS A 109 -15.20 -11.42 5.40
CA LYS A 109 -16.26 -10.44 5.07
C LYS A 109 -15.97 -9.07 5.66
N VAL A 110 -15.95 -8.01 4.85
CA VAL A 110 -15.77 -6.62 5.29
C VAL A 110 -17.06 -5.84 5.03
N ARG A 111 -17.65 -5.27 6.07
CA ARG A 111 -18.88 -4.48 5.96
C ARG A 111 -18.52 -3.00 5.85
N MET A 112 -19.17 -2.30 4.93
CA MET A 112 -19.00 -0.87 4.72
C MET A 112 -20.30 -0.23 4.21
N THR A 113 -20.39 1.10 4.32
CA THR A 113 -21.45 1.86 3.65
C THR A 113 -20.86 2.50 2.41
N VAL A 114 -21.36 2.13 1.23
CA VAL A 114 -20.88 2.70 -0.04
C VAL A 114 -21.85 3.77 -0.50
N THR A 115 -21.33 4.90 -0.97
CA THR A 115 -22.10 5.93 -1.67
C THR A 115 -21.87 5.79 -3.17
N CYS A 116 -22.92 5.55 -3.95
CA CYS A 116 -22.82 5.42 -5.40
C CYS A 116 -22.43 6.76 -6.06
N GLU A 117 -21.35 6.79 -6.86
CA GLU A 117 -20.90 8.00 -7.56
C GLU A 117 -21.88 8.51 -8.64
N HIS A 118 -22.84 7.69 -9.06
CA HIS A 118 -23.80 8.06 -10.11
C HIS A 118 -25.11 8.64 -9.59
N CYS A 119 -25.61 8.20 -8.43
CA CYS A 119 -26.90 8.64 -7.90
C CYS A 119 -26.83 9.22 -6.48
N GLY A 120 -25.66 9.19 -5.84
CA GLY A 120 -25.42 9.75 -4.51
C GLY A 120 -26.08 9.00 -3.35
N ARG A 121 -26.76 7.87 -3.60
CA ARG A 121 -27.40 7.08 -2.55
C ARG A 121 -26.38 6.18 -1.85
N GLY A 122 -26.40 6.21 -0.52
CA GLY A 122 -25.66 5.30 0.34
C GLY A 122 -26.38 3.96 0.54
N PHE A 123 -25.65 2.85 0.59
CA PHE A 123 -26.20 1.51 0.87
C PHE A 123 -25.16 0.63 1.58
N PRO A 124 -25.60 -0.33 2.42
CA PRO A 124 -24.69 -1.28 3.03
C PRO A 124 -24.13 -2.24 1.97
N PHE A 125 -22.83 -2.48 2.02
CA PHE A 125 -22.10 -3.39 1.16
C PHE A 125 -21.25 -4.33 1.99
N THR A 126 -21.10 -5.59 1.55
CA THR A 126 -20.20 -6.56 2.18
C THR A 126 -19.23 -7.10 1.14
N GLY A 127 -17.98 -6.64 1.23
CA GLY A 127 -16.88 -7.16 0.41
C GLY A 127 -16.39 -8.51 0.91
N ASP A 128 -15.82 -9.31 0.00
CA ASP A 128 -15.14 -10.57 0.33
C ASP A 128 -13.64 -10.43 0.07
N LEU A 129 -12.84 -10.52 1.13
CA LEU A 129 -11.38 -10.46 1.03
C LEU A 129 -10.78 -11.68 0.35
N GLU A 130 -11.46 -12.83 0.32
CA GLU A 130 -10.93 -14.01 -0.37
C GLU A 130 -10.75 -13.78 -1.87
N THR A 131 -11.59 -12.93 -2.47
CA THR A 131 -11.58 -12.61 -3.90
C THR A 131 -10.80 -11.34 -4.23
N LEU A 132 -10.16 -10.72 -3.23
CA LEU A 132 -9.35 -9.52 -3.43
C LEU A 132 -8.20 -9.85 -4.38
N GLU A 133 -8.13 -9.15 -5.51
CA GLU A 133 -7.05 -9.32 -6.47
C GLU A 133 -5.75 -8.72 -5.94
N VAL A 134 -4.65 -9.44 -6.13
CA VAL A 134 -3.32 -9.08 -5.69
C VAL A 134 -2.35 -9.25 -6.84
N LYS A 135 -1.79 -8.14 -7.29
CA LYS A 135 -0.80 -8.12 -8.34
C LYS A 135 0.57 -8.49 -7.77
N CYS A 136 1.15 -9.55 -8.31
CA CYS A 136 2.40 -10.15 -7.86
C CYS A 136 3.44 -10.13 -8.99
N ILE A 137 4.71 -10.23 -8.61
CA ILE A 137 5.83 -10.42 -9.54
C ILE A 137 6.53 -11.76 -9.29
N GLU A 138 7.32 -12.21 -10.25
CA GLU A 138 8.10 -13.44 -10.13
C GLU A 138 9.57 -13.16 -9.78
N ALA A 139 10.13 -12.06 -10.29
CA ALA A 139 11.48 -11.60 -9.98
C ALA A 139 11.50 -10.12 -9.58
N PRO A 140 12.42 -9.67 -8.71
CA PRO A 140 12.52 -8.26 -8.31
C PRO A 140 12.66 -7.28 -9.48
N ALA A 141 13.42 -7.67 -10.51
CA ALA A 141 13.61 -6.85 -11.70
C ALA A 141 12.31 -6.65 -12.50
N ASP A 142 11.31 -7.52 -12.32
CA ASP A 142 10.01 -7.35 -12.98
C ASP A 142 9.20 -6.20 -12.40
N ALA A 143 9.54 -5.71 -11.20
CA ALA A 143 8.95 -4.52 -10.57
C ALA A 143 9.50 -3.21 -11.13
N GLU A 144 10.62 -3.23 -11.84
CA GLU A 144 11.22 -2.03 -12.42
C GLU A 144 10.53 -1.68 -13.75
N TRP A 145 10.33 -0.39 -14.02
CA TRP A 145 9.91 0.11 -15.32
C TRP A 145 10.59 1.44 -15.65
N THR A 146 10.52 1.85 -16.91
CA THR A 146 10.99 3.16 -17.35
C THR A 146 9.81 4.03 -17.76
N TYR A 147 9.97 5.35 -17.62
CA TYR A 147 9.02 6.34 -18.09
C TYR A 147 9.76 7.37 -18.95
N GLU A 148 9.34 7.53 -20.20
CA GLU A 148 9.88 8.55 -21.11
C GLU A 148 9.11 9.86 -20.92
N LEU A 149 9.84 10.95 -20.64
CA LEU A 149 9.28 12.28 -20.48
C LEU A 149 8.86 12.84 -21.83
N SER A 150 7.68 13.44 -21.89
CA SER A 150 7.20 14.13 -23.09
C SER A 150 8.06 15.37 -23.37
N ASP A 151 8.46 16.08 -22.31
CA ASP A 151 9.34 17.23 -22.35
C ASP A 151 10.54 16.99 -21.41
N PRO A 152 11.79 17.08 -21.89
CA PRO A 152 12.97 16.84 -21.04
C PRO A 152 13.06 17.79 -19.85
N LEU A 153 13.32 17.23 -18.68
CA LEU A 153 13.52 17.96 -17.43
C LEU A 153 14.99 18.35 -17.27
N THR A 154 15.29 19.53 -16.71
CA THR A 154 16.68 19.90 -16.36
C THR A 154 16.94 19.62 -14.89
N LEU A 155 17.59 18.50 -14.59
CA LEU A 155 17.95 18.12 -13.24
C LEU A 155 19.40 18.50 -12.96
N ARG A 156 19.62 19.50 -12.07
CA ARG A 156 20.97 19.92 -11.65
C ARG A 156 21.92 20.25 -12.83
N GLY A 157 21.36 20.88 -13.86
CA GLY A 157 22.09 21.27 -15.08
C GLY A 157 22.18 20.18 -16.15
N GLU A 158 21.69 18.96 -15.88
CA GLU A 158 21.63 17.88 -16.86
C GLU A 158 20.20 17.74 -17.42
N LYS A 159 20.06 17.64 -18.74
CA LYS A 159 18.78 17.31 -19.37
C LYS A 159 18.53 15.82 -19.30
N ILE A 160 17.41 15.43 -18.67
CA ILE A 160 16.96 14.05 -18.62
C ILE A 160 15.66 13.89 -19.43
N SER A 161 15.60 12.85 -20.25
CA SER A 161 14.44 12.53 -21.09
C SER A 161 13.66 11.30 -20.61
N GLY A 162 14.13 10.64 -19.54
CA GLY A 162 13.49 9.44 -19.01
C GLY A 162 13.88 9.14 -17.58
N LEU A 163 12.99 8.44 -16.89
CA LEU A 163 13.09 8.09 -15.48
C LEU A 163 13.05 6.57 -15.33
N ASP A 164 13.91 6.05 -14.45
CA ASP A 164 13.84 4.67 -13.97
C ASP A 164 12.98 4.63 -12.70
N MET A 165 12.00 3.74 -12.70
CA MET A 165 10.89 3.70 -11.75
C MET A 165 10.77 2.34 -11.05
N VAL A 166 10.35 2.38 -9.79
CA VAL A 166 10.01 1.24 -8.94
C VAL A 166 8.73 1.54 -8.16
N PRO A 167 8.03 0.52 -7.61
CA PRO A 167 6.90 0.79 -6.76
C PRO A 167 7.36 1.47 -5.46
N MET A 168 6.45 2.26 -4.89
CA MET A 168 6.73 3.06 -3.71
C MET A 168 7.00 2.20 -2.47
N SER A 169 8.03 2.57 -1.70
CA SER A 169 8.30 1.99 -0.38
C SER A 169 7.28 2.44 0.67
N TRP A 170 7.12 1.66 1.75
CA TRP A 170 6.22 2.01 2.84
C TRP A 170 6.63 3.30 3.54
N SER A 171 7.93 3.53 3.78
CA SER A 171 8.42 4.79 4.37
C SER A 171 7.99 6.02 3.57
N THR A 172 7.96 5.92 2.24
CA THR A 172 7.48 7.01 1.39
C THR A 172 5.97 7.20 1.54
N MET A 173 5.20 6.11 1.50
CA MET A 173 3.75 6.14 1.71
C MET A 173 3.39 6.77 3.06
N GLU A 174 4.08 6.38 4.14
CA GLU A 174 3.87 6.94 5.48
C GLU A 174 4.14 8.44 5.53
N ASN A 175 5.18 8.90 4.83
CA ASN A 175 5.50 10.31 4.75
C ASN A 175 4.43 11.07 3.96
N SER A 176 3.95 10.54 2.83
CA SER A 176 2.87 11.14 2.06
C SER A 176 1.58 11.29 2.88
N ILE A 177 1.18 10.24 3.61
CA ILE A 177 -0.01 10.27 4.49
C ILE A 177 0.16 11.33 5.60
N ARG A 178 1.37 11.40 6.17
CA ARG A 178 1.70 12.34 7.25
C ARG A 178 1.67 13.79 6.78
N SER A 179 2.22 14.07 5.60
CA SER A 179 2.17 15.41 4.97
C SER A 179 0.73 15.83 4.71
N GLY A 180 -0.08 14.93 4.10
CA GLY A 180 -1.49 15.20 3.83
C GLY A 180 -2.34 15.45 5.08
N SER A 181 -1.98 14.84 6.21
CA SER A 181 -2.69 15.03 7.48
C SER A 181 -2.38 16.37 8.17
N LYS A 182 -1.21 16.97 7.94
CA LYS A 182 -0.76 18.19 8.62
C LYS A 182 -1.19 19.47 7.90
N ASP A 183 -1.07 19.49 6.58
CA ASP A 183 -1.16 20.73 5.80
C ASP A 183 -2.54 20.94 5.16
N GLY A 184 -3.52 20.08 5.50
CA GLY A 184 -4.80 20.03 4.82
C GLY A 184 -4.59 19.53 3.39
N ALA A 185 -4.43 18.21 3.24
CA ALA A 185 -4.16 17.46 2.01
C ALA A 185 -4.28 18.26 0.70
N ASP A 186 -3.20 18.95 0.30
CA ASP A 186 -3.08 19.42 -1.08
C ASP A 186 -2.87 18.17 -1.96
N PRO A 187 -3.84 17.85 -2.85
CA PRO A 187 -3.72 16.69 -3.73
C PRO A 187 -2.47 16.75 -4.60
N VAL A 188 -1.97 17.95 -4.94
CA VAL A 188 -0.77 18.12 -5.77
C VAL A 188 0.48 17.67 -5.01
N SER A 189 0.66 18.13 -3.77
CA SER A 189 1.78 17.72 -2.92
C SER A 189 1.83 16.20 -2.71
N THR A 190 0.67 15.57 -2.47
CA THR A 190 0.60 14.11 -2.30
C THR A 190 1.00 13.36 -3.58
N LYS A 191 0.55 13.83 -4.76
CA LYS A 191 0.96 13.25 -6.04
C LYS A 191 2.48 13.36 -6.25
N MET A 192 3.07 14.52 -5.94
CA MET A 192 4.51 14.74 -6.07
C MET A 192 5.33 13.83 -5.15
N ASP A 193 4.89 13.67 -3.90
CA ASP A 193 5.54 12.75 -2.96
C ASP A 193 5.52 11.30 -3.45
N VAL A 194 4.38 10.85 -4.01
CA VAL A 194 4.24 9.51 -4.59
C VAL A 194 5.15 9.33 -5.79
N MET A 195 5.17 10.29 -6.73
CA MET A 195 6.06 10.26 -7.89
C MET A 195 7.53 10.18 -7.46
N ARG A 196 7.97 11.06 -6.56
CA ARG A 196 9.32 11.05 -5.98
C ARG A 196 9.65 9.70 -5.33
N GLY A 197 8.70 9.10 -4.62
CA GLY A 197 8.87 7.79 -3.99
C GLY A 197 9.12 6.65 -4.96
N CYS A 198 8.59 6.77 -6.18
CA CYS A 198 8.70 5.76 -7.23
C CYS A 198 9.91 5.97 -8.14
N ILE A 199 10.45 7.19 -8.26
CA ILE A 199 11.65 7.45 -9.05
C ILE A 199 12.87 6.96 -8.27
N PHE A 200 13.69 6.10 -8.89
CA PHE A 200 14.97 5.67 -8.30
C PHE A 200 16.20 6.13 -9.10
N GLY A 201 16.02 6.53 -10.36
CA GLY A 201 17.12 7.02 -11.18
C GLY A 201 16.67 7.69 -12.47
N LYS A 202 17.65 8.19 -13.23
CA LYS A 202 17.47 8.61 -14.63
C LYS A 202 17.72 7.44 -15.55
N GLN A 203 16.96 7.35 -16.65
CA GLN A 203 17.11 6.29 -17.63
C GLN A 203 18.54 6.26 -18.21
N GLY A 204 19.17 5.09 -18.18
CA GLY A 204 20.56 4.91 -18.64
C GLY A 204 21.63 5.38 -17.64
N GLY A 205 21.23 5.78 -16.43
CA GLY A 205 22.14 6.10 -15.34
C GLY A 205 22.72 4.86 -14.62
N ASP A 206 23.59 5.11 -13.65
CA ASP A 206 24.09 4.08 -12.75
C ASP A 206 22.99 3.66 -11.76
N LYS A 207 22.36 2.50 -12.03
CA LYS A 207 21.31 1.93 -11.17
C LYS A 207 21.76 1.66 -9.73
N ALA A 208 23.07 1.54 -9.47
CA ALA A 208 23.57 1.35 -8.11
C ALA A 208 23.40 2.62 -7.24
N LYS A 209 23.18 3.79 -7.86
CA LYS A 209 22.98 5.05 -7.17
C LYS A 209 21.53 5.48 -7.27
N ARG A 210 20.77 5.22 -6.20
CA ARG A 210 19.44 5.81 -6.06
C ARG A 210 19.57 7.33 -6.05
N SER A 211 19.02 7.97 -7.06
CA SER A 211 19.02 9.43 -7.15
C SER A 211 17.96 9.96 -6.18
N ALA A 212 18.39 10.79 -5.24
CA ALA A 212 17.48 11.50 -4.36
C ALA A 212 16.99 12.76 -5.08
N TYR A 213 15.75 12.69 -5.57
CA TYR A 213 15.04 13.84 -6.14
C TYR A 213 14.36 14.62 -5.02
N SER A 214 14.46 15.95 -5.03
CA SER A 214 13.63 16.80 -4.18
C SER A 214 12.26 17.04 -4.83
N VAL A 215 11.36 17.77 -4.16
CA VAL A 215 10.08 18.17 -4.79
C VAL A 215 10.36 19.22 -5.87
N GLU A 216 11.27 20.14 -5.57
CA GLU A 216 11.72 21.21 -6.47
C GLU A 216 12.38 20.66 -7.74
N ASP A 217 13.05 19.51 -7.64
CA ASP A 217 13.59 18.80 -8.80
C ASP A 217 12.49 18.40 -9.81
N LEU A 218 11.21 18.29 -9.39
CA LEU A 218 10.07 17.90 -10.21
C LEU A 218 9.13 19.06 -10.58
N ASP A 219 9.37 20.28 -10.08
CA ASP A 219 8.49 21.45 -10.31
C ASP A 219 8.40 21.84 -11.80
N ASP A 220 9.47 21.58 -12.55
CA ASP A 220 9.55 21.85 -13.99
C ASP A 220 8.88 20.74 -14.84
N MET A 221 8.33 19.68 -14.24
CA MET A 221 7.58 18.68 -14.97
C MET A 221 6.29 19.27 -15.56
N THR A 222 6.03 18.95 -16.82
CA THR A 222 4.78 19.40 -17.45
C THR A 222 3.57 18.73 -16.80
N LYS A 223 2.43 19.44 -16.76
CA LYS A 223 1.16 18.86 -16.28
C LYS A 223 0.79 17.56 -17.02
N ARG A 224 1.16 17.47 -18.30
CA ARG A 224 0.96 16.25 -19.11
C ARG A 224 1.77 15.08 -18.55
N ASP A 225 3.04 15.29 -18.26
CA ASP A 225 3.90 14.24 -17.70
C ASP A 225 3.50 13.88 -16.27
N ILE A 226 3.07 14.84 -15.44
CA ILE A 226 2.55 14.56 -14.10
C ILE A 226 1.37 13.58 -14.14
N GLU A 227 0.37 13.83 -14.98
CA GLU A 227 -0.82 12.96 -15.05
C GLU A 227 -0.50 11.61 -15.71
N ARG A 228 0.35 11.58 -16.75
CA ARG A 228 0.79 10.33 -17.39
C ARG A 228 1.63 9.48 -16.45
N LEU A 229 2.59 10.08 -15.75
CA LEU A 229 3.42 9.38 -14.77
C LEU A 229 2.58 8.85 -13.62
N THR A 230 1.62 9.63 -13.12
CA THR A 230 0.67 9.17 -12.09
C THR A 230 -0.09 7.93 -12.56
N ALA A 231 -0.67 7.97 -13.77
CA ALA A 231 -1.37 6.82 -14.34
C ALA A 231 -0.43 5.60 -14.56
N HIS A 232 0.83 5.84 -14.92
CA HIS A 232 1.84 4.78 -15.01
C HIS A 232 2.16 4.16 -13.66
N ILE A 233 2.28 4.97 -12.60
CA ILE A 233 2.51 4.48 -11.23
C ILE A 233 1.34 3.62 -10.78
N GLU A 234 0.10 4.08 -10.97
CA GLU A 234 -1.11 3.31 -10.65
C GLU A 234 -1.18 2.01 -11.46
N GLY A 235 -0.92 2.07 -12.77
CA GLY A 235 -0.93 0.91 -13.66
C GLY A 235 0.18 -0.12 -13.37
N ASN A 236 1.28 0.31 -12.76
CA ASN A 236 2.41 -0.55 -12.36
C ASN A 236 2.46 -0.82 -10.85
N ALA A 237 1.43 -0.42 -10.09
CA ALA A 237 1.34 -0.76 -8.67
C ALA A 237 1.40 -2.29 -8.47
N ILE A 238 2.05 -2.71 -7.40
CA ILE A 238 2.13 -4.10 -6.94
C ILE A 238 1.38 -4.18 -5.61
N GLY A 239 0.76 -5.34 -5.34
CA GLY A 239 0.01 -5.58 -4.12
C GLY A 239 -1.51 -5.63 -4.33
N PRO A 240 -2.29 -5.49 -3.26
CA PRO A 240 -3.74 -5.67 -3.31
C PRO A 240 -4.42 -4.52 -4.06
N ASP A 241 -5.38 -4.85 -4.93
CA ASP A 241 -6.30 -3.85 -5.49
C ASP A 241 -7.33 -3.48 -4.43
N MET A 242 -7.15 -2.32 -3.81
CA MET A 242 -8.02 -1.84 -2.74
C MET A 242 -9.36 -1.31 -3.24
N ARG A 243 -9.70 -1.48 -4.52
CA ARG A 243 -10.99 -1.09 -5.07
C ARG A 243 -11.97 -2.26 -5.01
N VAL A 244 -13.19 -1.98 -4.57
CA VAL A 244 -14.34 -2.86 -4.73
C VAL A 244 -15.25 -2.29 -5.81
N SER A 245 -15.84 -3.17 -6.61
CA SER A 245 -16.85 -2.80 -7.59
C SER A 245 -17.98 -3.80 -7.59
N ASP A 246 -19.20 -3.29 -7.71
CA ASP A 246 -20.43 -4.08 -7.84
C ASP A 246 -21.53 -3.19 -8.45
N ILE A 247 -22.75 -3.69 -8.56
CA ILE A 247 -23.91 -2.97 -9.10
C ILE A 247 -24.65 -2.24 -7.99
N CYS A 248 -24.87 -0.94 -8.17
CA CYS A 248 -25.67 -0.15 -7.24
C CYS A 248 -27.13 -0.63 -7.24
N PRO A 249 -27.72 -0.99 -6.07
CA PRO A 249 -29.08 -1.50 -6.00
C PRO A 249 -30.15 -0.45 -6.33
N ALA A 250 -29.80 0.84 -6.35
CA ALA A 250 -30.75 1.93 -6.61
C ALA A 250 -30.82 2.37 -8.08
N CYS A 251 -29.69 2.39 -8.80
CA CYS A 251 -29.63 2.89 -10.18
C CYS A 251 -29.09 1.89 -11.19
N ALA A 252 -28.75 0.66 -10.76
CA ALA A 252 -28.24 -0.44 -11.58
C ALA A 252 -26.93 -0.14 -12.36
N ARG A 253 -26.21 0.93 -12.01
CA ARG A 253 -24.88 1.21 -12.56
C ARG A 253 -23.80 0.59 -11.68
N THR A 254 -22.69 0.20 -12.29
CA THR A 254 -21.48 -0.20 -11.58
C THR A 254 -20.98 0.97 -10.73
N PHE A 255 -20.61 0.71 -9.48
CA PHE A 255 -19.88 1.65 -8.65
C PHE A 255 -18.45 1.16 -8.44
N VAL A 256 -17.54 2.08 -8.16
CA VAL A 256 -16.18 1.75 -7.69
C VAL A 256 -15.92 2.48 -6.39
N HIS A 257 -15.54 1.74 -5.35
CA HIS A 257 -15.27 2.29 -4.04
C HIS A 257 -13.93 1.79 -3.50
N ASN A 258 -13.19 2.63 -2.79
CA ASN A 258 -11.94 2.21 -2.15
C ASN A 258 -12.24 1.58 -0.79
N LEU A 259 -11.59 0.47 -0.48
CA LEU A 259 -11.61 -0.13 0.85
C LEU A 259 -10.94 0.82 1.85
N GLU A 260 -11.70 1.27 2.83
CA GLU A 260 -11.17 2.00 3.97
C GLU A 260 -10.33 1.06 4.84
N TRP A 261 -9.02 1.27 4.84
CA TRP A 261 -8.06 0.42 5.56
C TRP A 261 -7.58 1.06 6.88
N ALA A 262 -8.14 2.23 7.24
CA ALA A 262 -7.93 2.80 8.57
C ALA A 262 -8.35 1.79 9.64
N PHE A 263 -7.61 1.73 10.75
CA PHE A 263 -7.80 0.66 11.74
C PHE A 263 -9.23 0.57 12.27
N ASP A 264 -9.87 1.70 12.56
CA ASP A 264 -11.23 1.74 13.10
C ASP A 264 -12.26 1.18 12.12
N ASP A 265 -12.15 1.52 10.85
CA ASP A 265 -13.08 1.07 9.82
C ASP A 265 -12.79 -0.38 9.43
N PHE A 266 -11.51 -0.75 9.37
CA PHE A 266 -11.08 -2.04 8.83
C PHE A 266 -11.09 -3.19 9.85
N PHE A 267 -10.68 -2.91 11.09
CA PHE A 267 -10.72 -3.88 12.20
C PHE A 267 -11.94 -3.67 13.11
N GLY A 268 -12.47 -2.45 13.23
CA GLY A 268 -13.58 -2.14 14.14
C GLY A 268 -14.97 -2.46 13.60
N SER A 269 -15.21 -2.33 12.28
CA SER A 269 -16.53 -2.56 11.63
C SER A 269 -17.16 -3.94 11.86
N SER A 270 -16.35 -4.90 12.32
CA SER A 270 -16.75 -6.30 12.48
C SER A 270 -17.35 -6.60 13.86
N SER A 271 -17.27 -5.65 14.80
CA SER A 271 -17.74 -5.77 16.17
C SER A 271 -19.18 -5.28 16.38
N GLN A 272 -19.77 -4.61 15.39
CA GLN A 272 -21.15 -4.14 15.51
C GLN A 272 -22.14 -5.28 15.24
N PRO A 273 -23.06 -5.58 16.18
CA PRO A 273 -24.11 -6.56 15.95
C PRO A 273 -24.90 -6.15 14.71
N LEU A 274 -25.31 -7.14 13.90
CA LEU A 274 -26.20 -6.89 12.77
C LEU A 274 -27.44 -6.17 13.32
N PRO A 275 -27.91 -5.08 12.70
CA PRO A 275 -29.24 -4.58 13.01
C PRO A 275 -30.18 -5.76 12.74
N GLU A 276 -30.86 -6.23 13.79
CA GLU A 276 -31.92 -7.21 13.64
C GLU A 276 -32.86 -6.66 12.58
N LYS A 277 -33.11 -7.44 11.52
CA LYS A 277 -34.09 -7.06 10.52
C LYS A 277 -35.39 -6.83 11.27
N ILE A 278 -35.79 -5.57 11.42
CA ILE A 278 -37.14 -5.22 11.86
C ILE A 278 -38.02 -5.64 10.68
N SER A 279 -38.52 -6.87 10.76
CA SER A 279 -39.48 -7.47 9.84
C SER A 279 -40.83 -6.79 9.95
#